data_AF-A0A6G1RDH7-F1
#
_entry.id   AF-A0A6G1RDH7-F1
#
_cell.length_a   1.000
_cell.length_b   1.000
_cell.length_c   1.000
_cell.angle_alpha   90.00
_cell.angle_beta   90.00
_cell.angle_gamma   90.00
#
_symmetry.space_group_name_H-M   'P 1'
#
loop_
_entity.id
_entity.type
_entity.pdbx_description
1 polymer ?
#
loop_
_entity_poly.entity_id
_entity_poly.type
_entity_poly.pdbx_seq_one_letter_code
_entity_poly.pdbx_strand_id
1 'polypeptide(L)'
;MLGNALLVHPVTEQEAKAVSVLLPGSEEIWYDFRKFKQMEETGTLMIPVTLENIPVFQRGGTVIPLKTMAGKSTEWMIDISYELHVALDTEACAIGELYLDDGHSFQYLHKKQFLYRKFTFHKNILSSSCAD
;
A
#
# COMPACT_ATOMS: atom_id res chain seq x y z
N MET A 1 -9.98 3.08 5.00
CA MET A 1 -8.54 2.94 4.67
C MET A 1 -8.01 1.64 5.26
N LEU A 2 -6.96 1.06 4.68
CA LEU A 2 -6.18 -0.03 5.26
C LEU A 2 -4.86 0.56 5.76
N GLY A 3 -4.69 0.52 7.08
CA GLY A 3 -3.65 1.31 7.74
C GLY A 3 -3.73 2.78 7.33
N ASN A 4 -2.57 3.38 7.14
CA ASN A 4 -2.42 4.75 6.69
C ASN A 4 -2.11 4.87 5.18
N ALA A 5 -2.02 3.76 4.45
CA ALA A 5 -1.44 3.75 3.10
C ALA A 5 -2.45 3.55 1.96
N LEU A 6 -3.52 2.78 2.18
CA LEU A 6 -4.48 2.47 1.12
C LEU A 6 -5.88 3.01 1.43
N LEU A 7 -6.49 3.69 0.47
CA LEU A 7 -7.91 3.98 0.43
C LEU A 7 -8.57 3.02 -0.56
N VAL A 8 -9.62 2.32 -0.12
CA VAL A 8 -10.35 1.35 -0.93
C VAL A 8 -11.81 1.80 -1.00
N HIS A 9 -12.37 1.86 -2.20
CA HIS A 9 -13.78 2.20 -2.43
C HIS A 9 -14.42 1.12 -3.31
N PRO A 10 -14.92 0.01 -2.71
CA PRO A 10 -15.55 -1.07 -3.47
C PRO A 10 -16.79 -0.58 -4.22
N VAL A 11 -17.04 -1.13 -5.41
CA VAL A 11 -18.27 -0.90 -6.16
C VAL A 11 -19.37 -1.78 -5.57
N THR A 12 -20.41 -1.17 -5.03
CA THR A 12 -21.51 -1.87 -4.32
C THR A 12 -22.87 -1.71 -4.99
N GLU A 13 -22.92 -1.01 -6.13
CA GLU A 13 -24.14 -0.78 -6.90
C GLU A 13 -24.16 -1.64 -8.16
N GLN A 14 -25.33 -2.18 -8.49
CA GLN A 14 -25.51 -2.98 -9.70
C GLN A 14 -25.27 -2.13 -10.95
N GLU A 15 -24.56 -2.70 -11.93
CA GLU A 15 -24.30 -2.10 -13.25
C GLU A 15 -23.59 -0.73 -13.26
N ALA A 16 -23.05 -0.30 -12.12
CA ALA A 16 -22.34 0.97 -11.99
C ALA A 16 -21.21 1.11 -13.03
N LYS A 17 -21.14 2.29 -13.65
CA LYS A 17 -20.09 2.68 -14.61
C LYS A 17 -19.11 3.70 -14.05
N ALA A 18 -19.47 4.31 -12.92
CA ALA A 18 -18.61 5.19 -12.15
C ALA A 18 -19.02 5.17 -10.68
N VAL A 19 -18.09 5.49 -9.78
CA VAL A 19 -18.35 5.67 -8.34
C VAL A 19 -17.83 7.02 -7.87
N SER A 20 -18.50 7.59 -6.86
CA SER A 20 -18.10 8.85 -6.23
C SER A 20 -17.12 8.56 -5.09
N VAL A 21 -15.85 8.90 -5.28
CA VAL A 21 -14.76 8.62 -4.32
C VAL A 21 -14.27 9.92 -3.70
N LEU A 22 -14.31 10.02 -2.37
CA LEU A 22 -13.66 11.09 -1.64
C LEU A 22 -12.19 10.74 -1.37
N LEU A 23 -11.27 11.47 -2.00
CA LEU A 23 -9.85 11.48 -1.67
C LEU A 23 -9.57 12.64 -0.69
N PRO A 24 -9.37 12.36 0.61
CA PRO A 24 -9.20 13.39 1.63
C PRO A 24 -7.80 14.02 1.58
N GLY A 25 -7.64 15.14 2.29
CA GLY A 25 -6.38 15.88 2.36
C GLY A 25 -6.16 16.76 1.14
N SER A 26 -6.49 18.05 1.25
CA SER A 26 -6.34 19.01 0.13
C SER A 26 -4.90 19.18 -0.35
N GLU A 27 -3.93 18.85 0.51
CA GLU A 27 -2.50 18.88 0.21
C GLU A 27 -1.89 17.47 0.08
N GLU A 28 -2.71 16.41 0.20
CA GLU A 28 -2.24 15.03 0.04
C GLU A 28 -2.23 14.64 -1.44
N ILE A 29 -1.20 13.89 -1.84
CA ILE A 29 -1.16 13.23 -3.14
C ILE A 29 -1.74 11.84 -3.01
N TRP A 30 -2.58 11.45 -3.96
CA TRP A 30 -3.10 10.09 -4.09
C TRP A 30 -2.65 9.49 -5.42
N TYR A 31 -2.42 8.19 -5.45
CA TYR A 31 -2.02 7.44 -6.64
C TYR A 31 -3.00 6.30 -6.90
N ASP A 32 -3.44 6.11 -8.15
CA ASP A 32 -4.13 4.88 -8.56
C ASP A 32 -3.17 3.69 -8.32
N PHE A 33 -3.58 2.78 -7.44
CA PHE A 33 -2.72 1.70 -6.96
C PHE A 33 -2.32 0.70 -8.05
N ARG A 34 -3.15 0.51 -9.09
CA ARG A 34 -2.85 -0.44 -10.17
C ARG A 34 -2.10 0.22 -11.32
N LYS A 35 -2.39 1.48 -11.61
CA LYS A 35 -1.81 2.22 -12.75
C LYS A 35 -0.54 2.97 -12.38
N PHE A 36 -0.22 3.10 -11.09
CA PHE A 36 0.89 3.90 -10.58
C PHE A 36 0.84 5.37 -11.03
N LYS A 37 -0.37 5.88 -11.30
CA LYS A 37 -0.59 7.25 -11.78
C LYS A 37 -1.08 8.12 -10.63
N GLN A 38 -0.48 9.29 -10.47
CA GLN A 38 -0.99 10.33 -9.56
C GLN A 38 -2.41 10.76 -9.99
N MET A 39 -3.28 10.92 -9.00
CA MET A 39 -4.59 11.53 -9.17
C MET A 39 -4.42 13.05 -9.36
N GLU A 40 -4.97 13.57 -10.45
CA GLU A 40 -4.81 14.98 -10.84
C GLU A 40 -5.71 15.93 -10.02
N GLU A 41 -6.80 15.39 -9.48
CA GLU A 41 -7.80 16.13 -8.72
C GLU A 41 -7.86 15.61 -7.28
N THR A 42 -8.30 16.48 -6.35
CA THR A 42 -8.47 16.17 -4.93
C THR A 42 -9.95 16.26 -4.53
N GLY A 43 -10.33 15.66 -3.41
CA GLY A 43 -11.72 15.72 -2.92
C GLY A 43 -12.60 14.64 -3.55
N THR A 44 -13.87 14.95 -3.80
CA THR A 44 -14.84 13.99 -4.33
C THR A 44 -14.73 13.90 -5.85
N LEU A 45 -14.33 12.73 -6.35
CA LEU A 45 -14.11 12.46 -7.77
C LEU A 45 -15.05 11.39 -8.29
N MET A 46 -15.47 11.53 -9.54
CA MET A 46 -16.18 10.48 -10.26
C MET A 46 -15.16 9.56 -10.95
N ILE A 47 -15.00 8.35 -10.43
CA ILE A 47 -14.03 7.37 -10.93
C ILE A 47 -14.74 6.36 -11.84
N PRO A 48 -14.41 6.27 -13.14
CA PRO A 48 -14.96 5.24 -14.03
C PRO A 48 -14.58 3.84 -13.58
N VAL A 49 -15.53 2.91 -13.65
CA VAL A 49 -15.33 1.50 -13.26
C VAL A 49 -15.93 0.54 -14.28
N THR A 50 -15.28 -0.61 -14.44
CA THR A 50 -15.78 -1.80 -15.10
C THR A 50 -15.98 -2.92 -14.09
N LEU A 51 -16.50 -4.06 -14.53
CA LEU A 51 -16.68 -5.25 -13.69
C LEU A 51 -15.37 -5.74 -13.05
N GLU A 52 -14.22 -5.48 -13.66
CA GLU A 52 -12.90 -5.94 -13.18
C GLU A 52 -12.19 -4.93 -12.26
N ASN A 53 -12.75 -3.73 -12.10
CA ASN A 53 -12.12 -2.66 -11.36
C ASN A 53 -12.51 -2.69 -9.88
N ILE A 54 -11.50 -2.63 -9.02
CA ILE A 54 -11.66 -2.27 -7.62
C ILE A 54 -10.91 -0.95 -7.43
N PRO A 55 -11.59 0.18 -7.20
CA PRO A 55 -10.94 1.45 -6.90
C PRO A 55 -10.10 1.37 -5.63
N VAL A 56 -8.79 1.47 -5.80
CA VAL A 56 -7.79 1.46 -4.72
C VAL A 56 -6.78 2.57 -5.00
N PHE A 57 -6.50 3.36 -3.98
CA PHE A 57 -5.60 4.50 -4.06
C PHE A 57 -4.53 4.41 -2.97
N GLN A 58 -3.27 4.55 -3.36
CA GLN A 58 -2.16 4.67 -2.42
C GLN A 58 -1.96 6.14 -2.04
N ARG A 59 -1.85 6.41 -0.75
CA ARG A 59 -1.51 7.74 -0.25
C ARG A 59 -0.03 8.04 -0.48
N GLY A 60 0.29 9.23 -0.95
CA GLY A 60 1.65 9.75 -0.98
C GLY A 60 2.27 9.74 0.42
N GLY A 61 3.60 9.66 0.49
CA GLY A 61 4.31 9.54 1.75
C GLY A 61 4.40 8.10 2.28
N THR A 62 3.96 7.10 1.51
CA THR A 62 3.89 5.70 1.99
C THR A 62 4.70 4.73 1.14
N VAL A 63 5.32 3.76 1.82
CA VAL A 63 5.94 2.58 1.19
C VAL A 63 5.12 1.35 1.53
N ILE A 64 4.66 0.61 0.52
CA ILE A 64 3.92 -0.63 0.70
C ILE A 64 4.80 -1.80 0.25
N PRO A 65 5.17 -2.73 1.14
CA PRO A 65 5.76 -4.01 0.76
C PRO A 65 4.67 -5.00 0.35
N LEU A 66 4.80 -5.62 -0.82
CA LEU A 66 3.84 -6.61 -1.30
C LEU A 66 4.53 -7.75 -2.07
N LYS A 67 3.88 -8.91 -2.12
CA LYS A 67 4.28 -10.02 -2.99
C LYS A 67 3.43 -9.95 -4.26
N THR A 68 4.06 -9.82 -5.42
CA THR A 68 3.36 -9.63 -6.71
C THR A 68 2.95 -10.93 -7.40
N MET A 69 3.37 -12.08 -6.87
CA MET A 69 2.96 -13.40 -7.33
C MET A 69 2.03 -14.05 -6.30
N ALA A 70 0.85 -14.47 -6.75
CA ALA A 70 -0.06 -15.28 -5.94
C ALA A 70 0.35 -16.76 -5.98
N GLY A 71 0.60 -17.33 -4.81
CA GLY A 71 0.81 -18.77 -4.63
C GLY A 71 -0.50 -19.54 -4.44
N LYS A 72 -0.39 -20.86 -4.23
CA LYS A 72 -1.54 -21.71 -3.88
C LYS A 72 -2.02 -21.49 -2.43
N SER A 73 -1.12 -21.01 -1.56
CA SER A 73 -1.37 -20.69 -0.15
C SER A 73 -0.37 -19.64 0.32
N THR A 74 -0.64 -19.00 1.45
CA THR A 74 0.29 -18.04 2.09
C THR A 74 1.59 -18.71 2.52
N GLU A 75 1.54 -19.96 2.97
CA GLU A 75 2.71 -20.78 3.31
C GLU A 75 3.66 -20.92 2.11
N TRP A 76 3.11 -21.27 0.93
CA TRP A 76 3.92 -21.39 -0.29
C TRP A 76 4.56 -20.05 -0.69
N MET A 77 3.90 -18.95 -0.32
CA MET A 77 4.39 -17.62 -0.65
C MET A 77 5.55 -17.16 0.22
N ILE A 78 5.90 -17.83 1.33
CA ILE A 78 6.91 -17.37 2.30
C ILE A 78 8.22 -16.91 1.63
N ASP A 79 8.74 -17.68 0.68
CA ASP A 79 10.02 -17.42 0.00
C ASP A 79 9.94 -16.46 -1.20
N ILE A 80 8.75 -15.97 -1.54
CA ILE A 80 8.59 -14.97 -2.62
C ILE A 80 9.16 -13.63 -2.15
N SER A 81 9.99 -13.02 -3.00
CA SER A 81 10.57 -11.70 -2.75
C SER A 81 9.50 -10.60 -2.69
N TYR A 82 9.77 -9.58 -1.89
CA TYR A 82 8.91 -8.40 -1.80
C TYR A 82 9.24 -7.39 -2.90
N GLU A 83 8.19 -6.82 -3.48
CA GLU A 83 8.22 -5.57 -4.23
C GLU A 83 7.85 -4.42 -3.29
N LEU A 84 8.50 -3.27 -3.44
CA LEU A 84 8.21 -2.06 -2.66
C LEU A 84 7.55 -1.02 -3.56
N HIS A 85 6.28 -0.69 -3.29
CA HIS A 85 5.59 0.43 -3.93
C HIS A 85 5.82 1.70 -3.13
N VAL A 86 6.66 2.59 -3.67
CA VAL A 86 7.06 3.86 -3.04
C VAL A 86 6.24 5.00 -3.65
N ALA A 87 5.20 5.46 -2.94
CA ALA A 87 4.40 6.61 -3.35
C ALA A 87 4.91 7.86 -2.63
N LEU A 88 5.46 8.81 -3.37
CA LEU A 88 6.04 10.03 -2.81
C LEU A 88 4.95 11.01 -2.39
N ASP A 89 5.18 11.74 -1.30
CA ASP A 89 4.35 12.91 -0.95
C ASP A 89 4.84 14.19 -1.67
N THR A 90 4.24 15.33 -1.30
CA THR A 90 4.60 16.66 -1.80
C THR A 90 6.03 17.07 -1.46
N GLU A 91 6.66 16.45 -0.47
CA GLU A 91 8.05 16.67 -0.06
C GLU A 91 9.03 15.64 -0.68
N ALA A 92 8.56 14.84 -1.64
CA ALA A 92 9.31 13.74 -2.26
C ALA A 92 9.82 12.71 -1.23
N CYS A 93 9.04 12.49 -0.17
CA CYS A 93 9.32 11.56 0.91
C CYS A 93 8.35 10.37 0.89
N ALA A 94 8.77 9.26 1.48
CA ALA A 94 7.87 8.14 1.78
C ALA A 94 8.41 7.28 2.93
N ILE A 95 7.50 6.74 3.75
CA ILE A 95 7.84 5.85 4.87
C ILE A 95 6.90 4.64 4.86
N GLY A 96 7.44 3.46 5.17
CA GLY A 96 6.65 2.27 5.38
C GLY A 96 7.41 1.22 6.17
N GLU A 97 6.70 0.18 6.59
CA GLU A 97 7.25 -0.83 7.48
C GLU A 97 6.87 -2.25 7.01
N LEU A 98 7.73 -3.21 7.33
CA LEU A 98 7.51 -4.63 7.09
C LEU A 98 7.88 -5.42 8.34
N TYR A 99 6.91 -6.17 8.86
CA TYR A 99 7.11 -7.12 9.93
C TYR A 99 7.06 -8.55 9.36
N LEU A 100 8.01 -9.41 9.76
CA LEU A 100 8.09 -10.81 9.38
C LEU A 100 8.44 -11.66 10.59
N ASP A 101 7.72 -12.75 10.81
CA ASP A 101 8.08 -13.84 11.72
C ASP A 101 7.73 -15.20 11.07
N ASP A 102 7.67 -16.27 11.86
CA ASP A 102 7.28 -17.59 11.36
C ASP A 102 5.77 -17.73 11.07
N GLY A 103 4.96 -16.73 11.42
CA GLY A 103 3.52 -16.64 11.15
C GLY A 103 2.61 -17.53 11.99
N HIS A 104 3.13 -18.36 12.90
CA HIS A 104 2.31 -19.35 13.62
C HIS A 104 2.72 -19.62 15.06
N SER A 105 3.94 -19.29 15.48
CA SER A 105 4.45 -19.58 16.83
C SER A 105 4.62 -18.31 17.66
N PHE A 106 4.90 -18.48 18.96
CA PHE A 106 5.21 -17.36 19.87
C PHE A 106 6.72 -17.03 19.92
N GLN A 107 7.51 -17.46 18.92
CA GLN A 107 8.94 -17.21 18.89
C GLN A 107 9.30 -15.73 18.79
N TYR A 108 8.48 -14.91 18.13
CA TYR A 108 8.65 -13.44 18.11
C TYR A 108 8.66 -12.85 19.53
N LEU A 109 7.84 -13.40 20.44
CA LEU A 109 7.70 -12.93 21.81
C LEU A 109 8.81 -13.46 22.70
N HIS A 110 9.03 -14.78 22.69
CA HIS A 110 9.91 -15.44 23.65
C HIS A 110 11.38 -15.48 23.23
N LYS A 111 11.66 -15.43 21.93
CA LYS A 111 13.01 -15.57 21.38
C LYS A 111 13.44 -14.40 20.50
N LYS A 112 12.59 -13.37 20.32
CA LYS A 112 12.83 -12.23 19.43
C LYS A 112 13.17 -12.67 17.99
N GLN A 113 12.57 -13.77 17.53
CA GLN A 113 12.74 -14.28 16.17
C GLN A 113 11.71 -13.63 15.26
N PHE A 114 12.03 -12.42 14.80
CA PHE A 114 11.28 -11.68 13.81
C PHE A 114 12.22 -10.71 13.08
N LEU A 115 11.74 -10.10 12.00
CA LEU A 115 12.34 -8.95 11.34
C LEU A 115 11.33 -7.82 11.34
N TYR A 116 11.71 -6.66 11.85
CA TYR A 116 10.90 -5.45 11.74
C TYR A 116 11.71 -4.37 11.03
N ARG A 117 11.33 -4.08 9.78
CA ARG A 117 12.06 -3.21 8.87
C ARG A 117 11.30 -1.93 8.64
N LYS A 118 12.00 -0.80 8.70
CA LYS A 118 11.53 0.50 8.26
C LYS A 118 12.19 0.88 6.94
N PHE A 119 11.36 1.20 5.96
CA PHE A 119 11.76 1.77 4.67
C PHE A 119 11.53 3.28 4.70
N THR A 120 12.53 4.03 4.28
CA THR A 120 12.44 5.49 4.14
C THR A 120 12.98 5.89 2.78
N PHE A 121 12.20 6.65 2.03
CA PHE A 121 12.65 7.35 0.84
C PHE A 121 12.76 8.83 1.17
N HIS A 122 13.96 9.40 1.05
CA HIS A 122 14.18 10.84 1.24
C HIS A 122 15.45 11.25 0.50
N LYS A 123 15.49 12.45 -0.09
CA LYS A 123 16.65 12.97 -0.84
C LYS A 123 17.15 11.98 -1.91
N ASN A 124 16.22 11.36 -2.64
CA ASN A 124 16.48 10.35 -3.68
C ASN A 124 17.22 9.09 -3.19
N ILE A 125 17.16 8.79 -1.90
CA ILE A 125 17.76 7.60 -1.30
C ILE A 125 16.65 6.77 -0.67
N LEU A 126 16.53 5.51 -1.11
CA LEU A 126 15.76 4.49 -0.42
C LEU A 126 16.67 3.76 0.57
N SER A 127 16.33 3.78 1.85
CA SER A 127 17.05 3.05 2.90
C SER A 127 16.15 2.09 3.65
N SER A 128 16.75 0.99 4.14
CA SER A 128 16.11 0.04 5.04
C SER A 128 16.89 -0.02 6.36
N SER A 129 16.18 0.11 7.48
CA SER A 129 16.74 0.05 8.84
C SER A 129 15.89 -0.86 9.74
N CYS A 130 16.45 -1.29 10.88
CA CYS A 130 15.65 -1.92 11.93
C CYS A 130 14.70 -0.88 12.53
N ALA A 131 13.46 -1.29 12.81
CA ALA A 131 12.44 -0.45 13.40
C ALA A 131 12.28 -0.66 14.92
N ASP A 132 12.92 -1.69 15.46
CA ASP A 132 12.98 -2.06 16.88
C ASP A 132 14.27 -1.59 17.58
#